data_AF-A0A379GH92-F1
#
_entry.id   AF-A0A379GH92-F1
#
_cell.length_a   1.000
_cell.length_b   1.000
_cell.length_c   1.000
_cell.angle_alpha   90.00
_cell.angle_beta   90.00
_cell.angle_gamma   90.00
#
_symmetry.space_group_name_H-M   'P 1'
#
loop_
_entity.id
_entity.type
_entity.pdbx_description
1 polymer ?
#
loop_
_entity_poly.entity_id
_entity_poly.type
_entity_poly.pdbx_seq_one_letter_code
_entity_poly.pdbx_strand_id
1 'polypeptide(L)'
;MLTFFLPRIEIRRQQQLSIHINLLAEEDKQSALAFIRSLKNALNIAPLSVKVTSVEHSLTQQQWTDYLNIALEEINQGVFEKVVPARATCLSLDNPLKAIQFMKASRDVNHHCYHYMLAFSPTDAFMAHHQKDCINAMNLCFIPKR
;
A
#
# COMPACT_ATOMS: atom_id res chain seq x y z
N MET A 1 12.33 -2.02 -4.61
CA MET A 1 12.63 -0.57 -4.71
C MET A 1 11.93 0.11 -3.54
N LEU A 2 12.67 0.77 -2.65
CA LEU A 2 12.08 1.54 -1.56
C LEU A 2 11.83 2.97 -2.05
N THR A 3 10.62 3.50 -1.89
CA THR A 3 10.26 4.87 -2.31
C THR A 3 10.04 5.72 -1.07
N PHE A 4 10.95 6.66 -0.83
CA PHE A 4 10.83 7.69 0.21
C PHE A 4 10.96 9.07 -0.43
N PHE A 5 10.27 10.05 0.14
CA PHE A 5 10.34 11.44 -0.32
C PHE A 5 10.19 12.40 0.86
N LEU A 6 10.80 13.58 0.75
CA LEU A 6 10.51 14.70 1.63
C LEU A 6 9.23 15.38 1.11
N PRO A 7 8.12 15.37 1.87
CA PRO A 7 6.88 15.96 1.40
C PRO A 7 6.99 17.49 1.32
N ARG A 8 6.42 18.11 0.29
CA ARG A 8 6.30 19.58 0.25
C ARG A 8 5.43 20.11 1.38
N ILE A 9 4.32 19.43 1.65
CA ILE A 9 3.38 19.73 2.73
C ILE A 9 3.10 18.47 3.52
N GLU A 10 3.03 18.61 4.83
CA GLU A 10 2.65 17.54 5.73
C GLU A 10 1.58 18.00 6.71
N ILE A 11 0.48 17.24 6.80
CA ILE A 11 -0.61 17.49 7.74
C ILE A 11 -0.60 16.35 8.75
N ARG A 12 -0.22 16.64 10.00
CA ARG A 12 -0.15 15.64 11.08
C ARG A 12 -1.24 15.93 12.11
N ARG A 13 -1.95 14.87 12.50
CA ARG A 13 -2.85 14.89 13.66
C ARG A 13 -2.33 13.90 14.69
N GLN A 14 -1.82 14.43 15.80
CA GLN A 14 -1.51 13.65 17.00
C GLN A 14 -2.50 14.08 18.09
N GLN A 15 -2.02 14.72 19.17
CA GLN A 15 -2.88 15.43 20.13
C GLN A 15 -3.47 16.71 19.53
N GLN A 16 -2.72 17.38 18.65
CA GLN A 16 -3.14 18.59 17.94
C GLN A 16 -2.93 18.41 16.43
N LEU A 17 -3.64 19.23 15.64
CA LEU A 17 -3.43 19.33 14.19
C LEU A 17 -2.26 20.28 13.93
N SER A 18 -1.30 19.86 13.12
CA SER A 18 -0.18 20.68 12.68
C SER A 18 0.01 20.56 11.17
N ILE A 19 0.47 21.65 10.56
CA ILE A 19 0.78 21.73 9.14
C ILE A 19 2.23 22.16 9.03
N HIS A 20 3.03 21.39 8.30
CA HIS A 20 4.44 21.65 8.06
C HIS A 20 4.66 21.84 6.56
N ILE A 21 5.49 22.81 6.21
CA ILE A 21 5.91 23.06 4.83
C ILE A 21 7.43 22.97 4.80
N ASN A 22 7.95 22.01 4.05
CA ASN A 22 9.38 21.82 3.91
C ASN A 22 9.91 22.75 2.80
N LEU A 23 10.96 23.50 3.11
CA LEU A 23 11.71 24.33 2.18
C LEU A 23 13.12 23.76 2.07
N LEU A 24 13.62 23.57 0.84
CA LEU A 24 14.96 23.02 0.64
C LEU A 24 16.05 24.10 0.74
N ALA A 25 15.74 25.31 0.28
CA ALA A 25 16.63 26.47 0.29
C ALA A 25 15.82 27.77 0.21
N GLU A 26 16.49 28.93 0.26
CA GLU A 26 15.84 30.24 0.20
C GLU A 26 15.16 30.51 -1.15
N GLU A 27 15.80 30.10 -2.25
CA GLU A 27 15.29 30.20 -3.62
C GLU A 27 14.00 29.40 -3.86
N ASP A 28 13.74 28.38 -3.03
CA ASP A 28 12.57 27.49 -3.13
C ASP A 28 11.28 28.13 -2.61
N LYS A 29 11.37 29.28 -1.92
CA LYS A 29 10.21 29.98 -1.33
C LYS A 29 9.12 30.30 -2.35
N GLN A 30 9.49 30.76 -3.55
CA GLN A 30 8.51 31.10 -4.59
C GLN A 30 7.78 29.85 -5.12
N SER A 31 8.52 28.74 -5.28
CA SER A 31 7.95 27.45 -5.66
C SER A 31 6.99 26.92 -4.59
N ALA A 32 7.37 27.01 -3.31
CA ALA A 32 6.50 26.64 -2.20
C ALA A 32 5.22 27.49 -2.14
N LEU A 33 5.31 28.80 -2.37
CA LEU A 33 4.14 29.69 -2.45
C LEU A 33 3.23 29.33 -3.64
N ALA A 34 3.81 29.03 -4.80
CA ALA A 34 3.06 28.59 -5.97
C ALA A 34 2.34 27.24 -5.71
N PHE A 35 3.01 26.31 -5.01
CA PHE A 35 2.40 25.06 -4.57
C PHE A 35 1.22 25.29 -3.63
N ILE A 36 1.37 26.15 -2.61
CA ILE A 36 0.26 26.45 -1.68
C ILE A 36 -0.94 27.04 -2.43
N ARG A 37 -0.69 27.94 -3.39
CA ARG A 37 -1.74 28.55 -4.22
C ARG A 37 -2.43 27.56 -5.16
N SER A 38 -1.79 26.43 -5.49
CA SER A 38 -2.39 25.40 -6.34
C SER A 38 -3.28 24.39 -5.58
N LEU A 39 -3.24 24.43 -4.24
CA LEU A 39 -4.09 23.57 -3.40
C LEU A 39 -5.56 23.84 -3.67
N LYS A 40 -6.33 22.76 -3.78
CA LYS A 40 -7.78 22.80 -3.95
C LYS A 40 -8.47 22.56 -2.61
N ASN A 41 -9.68 23.06 -2.48
CA ASN A 41 -10.52 22.77 -1.32
C ASN A 41 -10.75 21.25 -1.18
N ALA A 42 -10.83 20.79 0.06
CA ALA A 42 -11.18 19.41 0.35
C ALA A 42 -12.55 19.08 -0.26
N LEU A 43 -12.62 17.95 -0.98
CA LEU A 43 -13.85 17.46 -1.59
C LEU A 43 -14.43 16.31 -0.77
N ASN A 44 -15.75 16.18 -0.79
CA ASN A 44 -16.42 14.99 -0.29
C ASN A 44 -16.01 13.78 -1.12
N ILE A 45 -15.50 12.74 -0.47
CA ILE A 45 -15.10 11.49 -1.13
C ILE A 45 -16.37 10.67 -1.38
N ALA A 46 -16.78 10.59 -2.64
CA ALA A 46 -17.93 9.79 -3.05
C ALA A 46 -17.70 8.28 -2.76
N PRO A 47 -18.78 7.51 -2.51
CA PRO A 47 -18.69 6.06 -2.32
C PRO A 47 -18.01 5.35 -3.49
N LEU A 48 -17.37 4.22 -3.20
CA LEU A 48 -16.81 3.34 -4.23
C LEU A 48 -17.93 2.81 -5.12
N SER A 49 -17.80 2.99 -6.43
CA SER A 49 -18.80 2.59 -7.42
C SER A 49 -18.11 2.06 -8.68
N VAL A 50 -17.49 0.88 -8.55
CA VAL A 50 -16.88 0.13 -9.66
C VAL A 50 -17.33 -1.32 -9.56
N LYS A 51 -17.35 -2.02 -10.70
CA LYS A 51 -17.64 -3.46 -10.76
C LYS A 51 -16.46 -4.21 -11.33
N VAL A 52 -16.22 -5.40 -10.80
CA VAL A 52 -15.21 -6.33 -11.32
C VAL A 52 -15.75 -6.95 -12.60
N THR A 53 -14.98 -6.86 -13.68
CA THR A 53 -15.29 -7.42 -15.01
C THR A 53 -14.52 -8.70 -15.29
N SER A 54 -13.31 -8.83 -14.75
CA SER A 54 -12.54 -10.09 -14.78
C SER A 54 -11.64 -10.23 -13.55
N VAL A 55 -11.25 -11.47 -13.29
CA VAL A 55 -10.33 -11.85 -12.21
C VAL A 55 -9.26 -12.75 -12.81
N GLU A 56 -7.99 -12.37 -12.61
CA GLU A 56 -6.85 -13.15 -13.06
C GLU A 56 -5.91 -13.41 -11.87
N HIS A 57 -5.45 -14.65 -11.72
CA HIS A 57 -4.48 -15.01 -10.70
C HIS A 57 -3.11 -15.19 -11.32
N SER A 58 -2.05 -14.71 -10.67
CA SER A 58 -0.67 -14.86 -11.16
C SER A 58 -0.24 -16.33 -11.29
N LEU A 59 -0.89 -17.21 -10.53
CA LEU A 59 -0.74 -18.66 -10.60
C LEU A 59 -2.14 -19.27 -10.62
N THR A 60 -2.38 -20.18 -11.56
CA THR A 60 -3.58 -21.02 -11.53
C THR A 60 -3.58 -21.91 -10.29
N GLN A 61 -4.71 -22.53 -9.98
CA GLN A 61 -4.78 -23.47 -8.86
C GLN A 61 -3.79 -24.64 -9.02
N GLN A 62 -3.64 -25.15 -10.24
CA GLN A 62 -2.69 -26.24 -10.50
C GLN A 62 -1.25 -25.76 -10.29
N GLN A 63 -0.88 -24.63 -10.90
CA GLN A 63 0.46 -24.05 -10.75
C GLN A 63 0.78 -23.72 -9.29
N TRP A 64 -0.21 -23.25 -8.52
CA TRP A 64 -0.06 -23.02 -7.10
C TRP A 64 0.19 -24.30 -6.32
N THR A 65 -0.52 -25.38 -6.66
CA THR A 65 -0.35 -26.70 -6.03
C THR A 65 1.03 -27.26 -6.32
N ASP A 66 1.46 -27.21 -7.59
CA ASP A 66 2.77 -27.67 -8.01
C ASP A 66 3.89 -26.87 -7.31
N TYR A 67 3.73 -25.54 -7.23
CA TYR A 67 4.66 -24.66 -6.52
C TYR A 67 4.77 -25.00 -5.03
N LEU A 68 3.65 -25.28 -4.36
CA LEU A 68 3.66 -25.69 -2.95
C LEU A 68 4.28 -27.07 -2.75
N ASN A 69 4.07 -28.02 -3.66
CA ASN A 69 4.67 -29.34 -3.57
C ASN A 69 6.20 -29.28 -3.66
N ILE A 70 6.73 -28.46 -4.58
CA ILE A 70 8.18 -28.20 -4.70
C ILE A 70 8.71 -27.62 -3.38
N ALA A 71 8.06 -26.59 -2.84
CA ALA A 71 8.46 -25.98 -1.58
C ALA A 71 8.47 -26.98 -0.41
N LEU A 72 7.48 -27.88 -0.33
CA LEU A 72 7.42 -28.90 0.70
C LEU A 72 8.52 -29.96 0.55
N GLU A 73 8.82 -30.36 -0.69
CA GLU A 73 9.91 -31.29 -0.98
C GLU A 73 11.27 -30.69 -0.59
N GLU A 74 11.53 -29.42 -0.94
CA GLU A 74 12.75 -28.71 -0.56
C GLU A 74 12.87 -28.54 0.97
N ILE A 75 11.75 -28.34 1.68
CA ILE A 75 11.74 -28.36 3.16
C ILE A 75 12.11 -29.75 3.69
N ASN A 76 11.52 -30.82 3.13
CA ASN A 76 11.81 -32.20 3.56
C ASN A 76 13.26 -32.60 3.28
N GLN A 77 13.84 -32.11 2.19
CA GLN A 77 15.26 -32.30 1.86
C GLN A 77 16.20 -31.42 2.70
N GLY A 78 15.66 -30.54 3.54
CA GLY A 78 16.42 -29.67 4.43
C GLY A 78 17.05 -28.45 3.75
N VAL A 79 16.61 -28.11 2.53
CA VAL A 79 17.11 -26.94 1.77
C VAL A 79 16.74 -25.63 2.46
N PHE A 80 15.53 -25.55 3.03
CA PHE A 80 15.09 -24.44 3.87
C PHE A 80 14.04 -24.89 4.90
N GLU A 81 13.89 -24.16 6.00
CA GLU A 81 12.98 -24.54 7.09
C GLU A 81 11.54 -24.07 6.89
N LYS A 82 11.36 -22.97 6.15
CA LYS A 82 10.06 -22.33 5.93
C LYS A 82 10.11 -21.44 4.70
N VAL A 83 9.01 -21.44 3.94
CA VAL A 83 8.73 -20.45 2.89
C VAL A 83 7.35 -19.84 3.14
N VAL A 84 7.19 -18.56 2.78
CA VAL A 84 5.88 -17.87 2.81
C VAL A 84 5.51 -17.54 1.36
N PRO A 85 4.72 -18.38 0.70
CA PRO A 85 4.36 -18.19 -0.69
C PRO A 85 3.30 -17.09 -0.83
N ALA A 86 3.34 -16.33 -1.92
CA ALA A 86 2.36 -15.28 -2.21
C ALA A 86 1.77 -15.48 -3.61
N ARG A 87 0.49 -15.10 -3.76
CA ARG A 87 -0.23 -15.16 -5.04
C ARG A 87 -0.93 -13.83 -5.29
N ALA A 88 -0.68 -13.23 -6.45
CA ALA A 88 -1.35 -11.99 -6.84
C ALA A 88 -2.69 -12.30 -7.50
N THR A 89 -3.67 -11.41 -7.27
CA THR A 89 -4.95 -11.41 -7.98
C THR A 89 -5.12 -10.05 -8.64
N CYS A 90 -5.20 -10.03 -9.96
CA CYS A 90 -5.49 -8.86 -10.76
C CYS A 90 -7.00 -8.78 -10.99
N LEU A 91 -7.60 -7.63 -10.71
CA LEU A 91 -9.01 -7.36 -10.95
C LEU A 91 -9.13 -6.34 -12.08
N SER A 92 -9.80 -6.72 -13.16
CA SER A 92 -10.22 -5.74 -14.17
C SER A 92 -11.53 -5.13 -13.73
N LEU A 93 -11.68 -3.82 -13.95
CA LEU A 93 -12.83 -3.05 -13.51
C LEU A 93 -13.54 -2.40 -14.70
N ASP A 94 -14.83 -2.14 -14.55
CA ASP A 94 -15.63 -1.44 -15.57
C ASP A 94 -15.28 0.04 -15.71
N ASN A 95 -14.65 0.63 -14.70
CA ASN A 95 -14.21 2.02 -14.66
C ASN A 95 -12.91 2.16 -13.86
N PRO A 96 -12.11 3.24 -14.06
CA PRO A 96 -10.92 3.50 -13.27
C PRO A 96 -11.22 3.60 -11.77
N LEU A 97 -10.46 2.86 -10.96
CA LEU A 97 -10.55 2.91 -9.50
C LEU A 97 -9.87 4.17 -8.97
N LYS A 98 -10.60 5.02 -8.24
CA LYS A 98 -9.96 6.09 -7.46
C LYS A 98 -9.48 5.52 -6.13
N ALA A 99 -8.16 5.51 -5.94
CA ALA A 99 -7.52 5.02 -4.72
C ALA A 99 -8.12 5.62 -3.43
N ILE A 100 -8.47 6.91 -3.44
CA ILE A 100 -9.08 7.56 -2.26
C ILE A 100 -10.47 7.00 -1.90
N GLN A 101 -11.27 6.58 -2.90
CA GLN A 101 -12.58 5.96 -2.66
C GLN A 101 -12.39 4.56 -2.08
N PHE A 102 -11.43 3.81 -2.62
CA PHE A 102 -11.08 2.50 -2.09
C PHE A 102 -10.53 2.59 -0.66
N MET A 103 -9.71 3.60 -0.37
CA MET A 103 -9.15 3.82 0.97
C MET A 103 -10.24 4.16 1.97
N LYS A 104 -11.19 5.01 1.58
CA LYS A 104 -12.37 5.28 2.40
C LYS A 104 -13.13 3.98 2.70
N ALA A 105 -13.49 3.21 1.68
CA ALA A 105 -14.22 1.95 1.84
C ALA A 105 -13.46 0.95 2.73
N SER A 106 -12.14 0.84 2.58
CA SER A 106 -11.29 -0.03 3.40
C SER A 106 -11.30 0.35 4.89
N ARG A 107 -11.24 1.65 5.22
CA ARG A 107 -11.32 2.12 6.62
C ARG A 107 -12.70 1.91 7.24
N ASP A 108 -13.75 1.97 6.43
CA ASP A 108 -15.13 1.80 6.89
C ASP A 108 -15.41 0.35 7.33
N VAL A 109 -14.60 -0.64 6.89
CA VAL A 109 -14.75 -2.07 7.23
C VAL A 109 -13.58 -2.67 8.04
N ASN A 110 -12.34 -2.25 7.78
CA ASN A 110 -11.14 -2.80 8.44
C ASN A 110 -10.76 -1.95 9.66
N HIS A 111 -11.50 -2.09 10.75
CA HIS A 111 -11.22 -1.40 12.00
C HIS A 111 -9.94 -1.91 12.67
N HIS A 112 -9.36 -1.10 13.56
CA HIS A 112 -8.13 -1.44 14.31
C HIS A 112 -6.91 -1.79 13.42
N CYS A 113 -6.91 -1.33 12.18
CA CYS A 113 -5.76 -1.42 11.28
C CYS A 113 -5.02 -0.09 11.21
N TYR A 114 -3.75 -0.16 10.84
CA TYR A 114 -3.10 0.96 10.17
C TYR A 114 -3.52 0.97 8.70
N HIS A 115 -3.63 2.16 8.13
CA HIS A 115 -4.01 2.35 6.73
C HIS A 115 -2.97 3.24 6.05
N TYR A 116 -2.43 2.77 4.93
CA TYR A 116 -1.39 3.46 4.18
C TYR A 116 -1.79 3.57 2.72
N MET A 117 -1.56 4.75 2.13
CA MET A 117 -1.74 5.00 0.71
C MET A 117 -0.56 5.82 0.21
N LEU A 118 0.04 5.37 -0.89
CA LEU A 118 1.03 6.12 -1.64
C LEU A 118 0.53 6.23 -3.08
N ALA A 119 0.09 7.42 -3.47
CA ALA A 119 -0.30 7.70 -4.85
C ALA A 119 0.93 8.21 -5.61
N PHE A 120 1.33 7.49 -6.67
CA PHE A 120 2.43 7.88 -7.55
C PHE A 120 1.95 8.83 -8.64
N SER A 121 0.70 8.64 -9.09
CA SER A 121 0.03 9.44 -10.10
C SER A 121 -1.48 9.50 -9.80
N PRO A 122 -2.29 10.23 -10.59
CA PRO A 122 -3.75 10.16 -10.47
C PRO A 122 -4.36 8.77 -10.73
N THR A 123 -3.64 7.88 -11.41
CA THR A 123 -4.11 6.54 -11.80
C THR A 123 -3.38 5.40 -11.09
N ASP A 124 -2.22 5.67 -10.50
CA ASP A 124 -1.36 4.65 -9.90
C ASP A 124 -1.15 4.91 -8.42
N ALA A 125 -1.52 3.94 -7.60
CA ALA A 125 -1.33 4.01 -6.16
C ALA A 125 -1.06 2.63 -5.57
N PHE A 126 -0.25 2.62 -4.51
CA PHE A 126 -0.15 1.51 -3.59
C PHE A 126 -1.01 1.77 -2.36
N MET A 127 -1.72 0.75 -1.90
CA MET A 127 -2.53 0.81 -0.69
C MET A 127 -2.39 -0.47 0.12
N ALA A 128 -2.37 -0.31 1.43
CA ALA A 128 -2.35 -1.44 2.34
C ALA A 128 -3.06 -1.10 3.65
N HIS A 129 -3.56 -2.14 4.31
CA HIS A 129 -3.92 -2.08 5.71
C HIS A 129 -3.34 -3.30 6.42
N HIS A 130 -2.92 -3.11 7.67
CA HIS A 130 -2.39 -4.19 8.49
C HIS A 130 -2.88 -4.02 9.92
N GLN A 131 -3.17 -5.14 10.57
CA GLN A 131 -3.63 -5.16 11.96
C GLN A 131 -2.54 -4.58 12.86
N LYS A 132 -2.94 -3.75 13.83
CA LYS A 132 -2.02 -2.97 14.67
C LYS A 132 -1.01 -3.82 15.43
N ASP A 133 -1.35 -5.06 15.74
CA ASP A 133 -0.51 -5.97 16.53
C ASP A 133 0.64 -6.60 15.72
N CYS A 134 0.62 -6.51 14.39
CA CYS A 134 1.60 -7.16 13.52
C CYS A 134 2.96 -6.44 13.45
N ILE A 135 3.06 -5.17 13.85
CA ILE A 135 4.32 -4.41 13.73
C ILE A 135 5.42 -4.98 14.64
N ASN A 136 5.07 -5.61 15.78
CA ASN A 136 6.05 -6.25 16.66
C ASN A 136 6.49 -7.65 16.18
N ALA A 137 5.77 -8.26 15.24
CA ALA A 137 6.04 -9.64 14.78
C ALA A 137 6.95 -9.71 13.55
N MET A 138 7.28 -8.57 12.92
CA MET A 138 7.96 -8.52 11.63
C MET A 138 9.50 -8.67 11.70
N ASN A 139 10.06 -8.93 12.90
CA ASN A 139 11.47 -9.28 13.10
C ASN A 139 11.79 -10.77 12.87
N LEU A 140 10.82 -11.59 12.45
CA LEU A 140 11.01 -13.03 12.23
C LEU A 140 10.70 -13.41 10.79
N CYS A 141 11.58 -13.03 9.86
CA CYS A 141 11.71 -13.79 8.62
C CYS A 141 13.15 -13.70 8.12
N PHE A 142 13.69 -14.86 7.75
CA PHE A 142 15.09 -15.15 7.37
C PHE A 142 16.05 -15.39 8.55
N ILE A 143 15.90 -16.56 9.18
CA ILE A 143 17.05 -17.26 9.77
C ILE A 143 17.49 -18.31 8.74
N PRO A 144 18.48 -18.04 7.88
CA PRO A 144 19.13 -19.11 7.14
C PRO A 144 19.86 -20.01 8.13
N LYS A 145 19.65 -21.33 8.04
CA LYS A 145 20.46 -22.31 8.78
C LYS A 145 21.91 -22.18 8.33
N ARG A 146 22.83 -22.19 9.30
CA ARG A 146 24.27 -22.41 9.08
C ARG A 146 24.51 -23.83 8.61
#